data_AF-A0AAD7IIC5-F1
#
_entry.id   AF-A0AAD7IIC5-F1
#
_cell.length_a   1.000
_cell.length_b   1.000
_cell.length_c   1.000
_cell.angle_alpha   90.00
_cell.angle_beta   90.00
_cell.angle_gamma   90.00
#
_symmetry.space_group_name_H-M   'P 1'
#
loop_
_entity.id
_entity.type
_entity.pdbx_description
1 polymer ?
#
loop_
_entity_poly.entity_id
_entity_poly.type
_entity_poly.pdbx_seq_one_letter_code
_entity_poly.pdbx_strand_id
1 'polypeptide(L)'
;MIAENEKLVAELRLAITDLTTVIYPDNKASGDDYWNMEQMIKQLAITILIARRMFPIAIIHWVFDNSSAHGSLAKDALTTTKMKVNPGGKVPEMRDTIIPQSNLHGHGGEVQQMSFNKNLPANHPHKQFEGLPKGMKIILAERGYTTNGAGNILRGECKGCKAKKSRKPHLDGASADEETEVALTTT
;
A
#
# COMPACT_ATOMS: atom_id res chain seq x y z
N MET A 1 31.82 -6.08 8.60
CA MET A 1 31.16 -6.02 7.28
C MET A 1 31.95 -5.13 6.30
N ILE A 2 32.38 -3.90 6.66
CA ILE A 2 33.29 -3.09 5.81
C ILE A 2 34.58 -3.88 5.46
N ALA A 3 35.25 -4.45 6.45
CA ALA A 3 36.46 -5.25 6.24
C ALA A 3 36.23 -6.52 5.38
N GLU A 4 35.05 -7.14 5.44
CA GLU A 4 34.72 -8.27 4.56
C GLU A 4 34.41 -7.80 3.14
N ASN A 5 33.80 -6.62 3.00
CA ASN A 5 33.53 -6.00 1.71
C ASN A 5 34.82 -5.60 0.99
N GLU A 6 35.83 -5.13 1.72
CA GLU A 6 37.14 -4.75 1.17
C GLU A 6 37.93 -5.92 0.56
N LYS A 7 37.72 -7.14 1.07
CA LYS A 7 38.34 -8.37 0.53
C LYS A 7 37.84 -8.75 -0.86
N LEU A 8 36.73 -8.17 -1.31
CA LEU A 8 36.15 -8.44 -2.62
C LEU A 8 36.89 -7.67 -3.72
N VAL A 9 36.93 -8.27 -4.91
CA VAL A 9 37.31 -7.54 -6.15
C VAL A 9 36.39 -6.34 -6.34
N ALA A 10 36.93 -5.25 -6.89
CA ALA A 10 36.28 -3.94 -6.92
C ALA A 10 34.83 -3.98 -7.47
N GLU A 11 34.60 -4.77 -8.52
CA GLU A 11 33.29 -4.94 -9.17
C GLU A 11 32.24 -5.62 -8.28
N LEU A 12 32.68 -6.40 -7.29
CA LEU A 12 31.79 -7.12 -6.38
C LEU A 12 31.59 -6.39 -5.06
N ARG A 13 32.28 -5.28 -4.81
CA ARG A 13 32.12 -4.50 -3.57
C ARG A 13 30.75 -3.86 -3.52
N LEU A 14 30.10 -3.95 -2.36
CA LEU A 14 28.85 -3.26 -2.09
C LEU A 14 29.16 -1.77 -1.89
N ALA A 15 28.44 -0.90 -2.62
CA ALA A 15 28.57 0.55 -2.49
C ALA A 15 28.05 1.08 -1.16
N ILE A 16 27.04 0.39 -0.59
CA ILE A 16 26.47 0.69 0.72
C ILE A 16 26.65 -0.54 1.59
N THR A 17 27.18 -0.28 2.77
CA THR A 17 27.59 -1.28 3.73
C THR A 17 26.75 -1.17 5.02
N ASP A 18 26.28 0.02 5.36
CA ASP A 18 25.41 0.21 6.52
C ASP A 18 23.98 -0.27 6.25
N LEU A 19 23.38 -0.92 7.24
CA LEU A 19 22.00 -1.37 7.23
C LEU A 19 21.04 -0.34 7.84
N THR A 20 21.58 0.65 8.55
CA THR A 20 20.82 1.65 9.27
C THR A 20 20.60 2.88 8.37
N THR A 21 19.40 3.45 8.44
CA THR A 21 19.10 4.75 7.85
C THR A 21 18.59 5.63 8.98
N VAL A 22 19.24 6.77 9.19
CA VAL A 22 18.82 7.80 10.13
C VAL A 22 18.17 8.92 9.33
N ILE A 23 16.97 9.33 9.74
CA ILE A 23 16.24 10.43 9.12
C ILE A 23 16.03 11.54 10.15
N TYR A 24 16.03 12.78 9.68
CA TYR A 24 15.74 13.97 10.48
C TYR A 24 14.51 14.68 9.91
N PRO A 25 13.31 14.12 10.16
CA PRO A 25 12.10 14.67 9.58
C PRO A 25 11.81 16.05 10.14
N ASP A 26 11.58 17.02 9.25
CA ASP A 26 11.15 18.35 9.62
C ASP A 26 10.06 18.86 8.65
N ASN A 27 9.36 19.93 9.06
CA ASN A 27 8.31 20.53 8.24
C ASN A 27 8.85 21.55 7.22
N LYS A 28 10.17 21.67 7.06
CA LYS A 28 10.82 22.59 6.13
C LYS A 28 11.09 21.87 4.82
N ALA A 29 11.18 22.63 3.74
CA ALA A 29 11.49 22.07 2.42
C ALA A 29 12.88 21.41 2.32
N SER A 30 13.75 21.61 3.32
CA SER A 30 15.10 21.08 3.39
C SER A 30 15.28 19.84 4.28
N GLY A 31 14.26 19.48 5.08
CA GLY A 31 14.34 18.29 5.93
C GLY A 31 13.91 17.02 5.21
N ASP A 32 14.14 15.89 5.89
CA ASP A 32 13.71 14.60 5.38
C ASP A 32 12.19 14.44 5.47
N ASP A 33 11.63 13.63 4.57
CA ASP A 33 10.27 13.15 4.76
C ASP A 33 10.19 12.26 6.02
N TYR A 34 9.07 12.33 6.74
CA TYR A 34 8.72 11.31 7.74
C TYR A 34 8.86 9.90 7.16
N TRP A 35 9.26 8.95 8.03
CA TRP A 35 9.46 7.56 7.64
C TRP A 35 8.24 7.01 6.91
N ASN A 36 8.47 6.50 5.70
CA ASN A 36 7.41 6.05 4.83
C ASN A 36 7.79 4.75 4.11
N MET A 37 6.81 4.16 3.44
CA MET A 37 6.94 2.87 2.77
C MET A 37 8.05 2.90 1.70
N GLU A 38 8.17 3.97 0.92
CA GLU A 38 9.20 4.07 -0.12
C GLU A 38 10.61 4.03 0.46
N GLN A 39 10.83 4.74 1.58
CA GLN A 39 12.09 4.69 2.32
C GLN A 39 12.38 3.29 2.85
N MET A 40 11.38 2.62 3.41
CA MET A 40 11.50 1.24 3.90
C MET A 40 11.83 0.24 2.78
N ILE A 41 11.16 0.32 1.60
CA ILE A 41 11.52 -0.55 0.45
C ILE A 41 12.97 -0.34 0.07
N LYS A 42 13.42 0.91 -0.03
CA LYS A 42 14.79 1.23 -0.41
C LYS A 42 15.79 0.63 0.58
N GLN A 43 15.56 0.81 1.88
CA GLN A 43 16.39 0.22 2.92
C GLN A 43 16.38 -1.31 2.85
N LEU A 44 15.20 -1.94 2.73
CA LEU A 44 15.08 -3.39 2.67
C LEU A 44 15.78 -3.98 1.43
N ALA A 45 15.70 -3.32 0.28
CA ALA A 45 16.37 -3.77 -0.93
C ALA A 45 17.90 -3.80 -0.76
N ILE A 46 18.48 -2.76 -0.16
CA ILE A 46 19.92 -2.69 0.17
C ILE A 46 20.28 -3.77 1.19
N THR A 47 19.46 -3.90 2.23
CA THR A 47 19.64 -4.87 3.31
C THR A 47 19.60 -6.32 2.82
N ILE A 48 18.73 -6.66 1.86
CA ILE A 48 18.70 -7.99 1.22
C ILE A 48 20.01 -8.25 0.46
N LEU A 49 20.56 -7.27 -0.25
CA LEU A 49 21.82 -7.41 -0.99
C LEU A 49 22.99 -7.67 -0.03
N ILE A 50 23.07 -6.89 1.06
CA ILE A 50 24.08 -7.07 2.10
C ILE A 50 23.94 -8.46 2.74
N ALA A 51 22.74 -8.85 3.14
CA ALA A 51 22.51 -10.11 3.84
C ALA A 51 22.82 -11.34 2.96
N ARG A 52 22.41 -11.33 1.69
CA ARG A 52 22.75 -12.39 0.72
C ARG A 52 24.25 -12.51 0.51
N ARG A 53 24.98 -11.39 0.57
CA ARG A 53 26.44 -11.41 0.44
C ARG A 53 27.12 -11.95 1.68
N MET A 54 26.68 -11.51 2.86
CA MET A 54 27.28 -11.91 4.14
C MET A 54 26.96 -13.36 4.51
N PHE A 55 25.78 -13.83 4.10
CA PHE A 55 25.27 -15.15 4.49
C PHE A 55 24.72 -15.91 3.27
N PRO A 56 25.57 -16.27 2.29
CA PRO A 56 25.13 -16.80 1.00
C PRO A 56 24.41 -18.15 1.08
N ILE A 57 24.62 -18.89 2.17
CA ILE A 57 24.01 -20.21 2.41
C ILE A 57 22.94 -20.18 3.50
N ALA A 58 22.64 -19.02 4.08
CA ALA A 58 21.69 -18.92 5.19
C ALA A 58 20.26 -18.67 4.69
N ILE A 59 19.29 -19.17 5.46
CA ILE A 59 17.89 -18.77 5.35
C ILE A 59 17.69 -17.53 6.22
N ILE A 60 17.46 -16.40 5.58
CA ILE A 60 17.28 -15.11 6.26
C ILE A 60 15.80 -14.88 6.52
N HIS A 61 15.44 -14.67 7.79
CA HIS A 61 14.09 -14.32 8.21
C HIS A 61 14.00 -12.82 8.46
N TRP A 62 13.01 -12.17 7.85
CA TRP A 62 12.74 -10.75 8.04
C TRP A 62 11.54 -10.60 8.97
N VAL A 63 11.75 -9.96 10.12
CA VAL A 63 10.70 -9.68 11.09
C VAL A 63 10.51 -8.17 11.12
N PHE A 64 9.27 -7.75 10.96
CA PHE A 64 8.88 -6.35 10.96
C PHE A 64 7.95 -6.10 12.15
N ASP A 65 8.02 -4.90 12.73
CA ASP A 65 7.08 -4.51 13.77
C ASP A 65 5.70 -4.20 13.16
N ASN A 66 4.72 -3.83 14.00
CA ASN A 66 3.39 -3.42 13.52
C ASN A 66 3.30 -1.90 13.33
N SER A 67 4.36 -1.26 12.85
CA SER A 67 4.31 0.16 12.51
C SER A 67 3.44 0.41 11.27
N SER A 68 2.92 1.64 11.17
CA SER A 68 2.05 2.06 10.06
C SER A 68 2.71 1.96 8.68
N ALA A 69 4.04 2.01 8.63
CA ALA A 69 4.81 1.81 7.40
C ALA A 69 4.63 0.39 6.83
N HIS A 70 4.53 -0.63 7.69
CA HIS A 70 4.33 -2.03 7.25
C HIS A 70 2.91 -2.32 6.76
N GLY A 71 1.91 -1.54 7.23
CA GLY A 71 0.53 -1.60 6.73
C GLY A 71 0.31 -0.86 5.41
N SER A 72 1.34 -0.25 4.83
CA SER A 72 1.21 0.56 3.62
C SER A 72 1.15 -0.31 2.37
N LEU A 73 0.24 0.05 1.46
CA LEU A 73 0.10 -0.59 0.16
C LEU A 73 0.79 0.26 -0.91
N ALA A 74 1.31 -0.40 -1.96
CA ALA A 74 1.81 0.29 -3.14
C ALA A 74 0.75 1.22 -3.77
N LYS A 75 1.19 2.28 -4.45
CA LYS A 75 0.31 3.35 -4.95
C LYS A 75 -0.82 2.85 -5.84
N ASP A 76 -0.53 1.83 -6.64
CA ASP A 76 -1.39 1.14 -7.59
C ASP A 76 -1.99 -0.17 -7.05
N ALA A 77 -1.85 -0.45 -5.75
CA ALA A 77 -2.41 -1.65 -5.15
C ALA A 77 -3.95 -1.62 -5.12
N LEU A 78 -4.55 -2.79 -5.38
CA LEU A 78 -5.98 -2.98 -5.25
C LEU A 78 -6.42 -2.68 -3.81
N THR A 79 -7.20 -1.62 -3.66
CA THR A 79 -7.65 -1.15 -2.34
C THR A 79 -9.15 -0.91 -2.38
N THR A 80 -9.93 -1.84 -1.83
CA THR A 80 -11.40 -1.77 -1.86
C THR A 80 -11.93 -0.50 -1.20
N THR A 81 -11.27 0.04 -0.17
CA THR A 81 -11.68 1.27 0.51
C THR A 81 -11.53 2.53 -0.35
N LYS A 82 -10.73 2.48 -1.42
CA LYS A 82 -10.52 3.57 -2.38
C LYS A 82 -11.29 3.35 -3.70
N MET A 83 -11.95 2.20 -3.87
CA MET A 83 -12.79 1.93 -5.03
C MET A 83 -14.18 2.55 -4.87
N LYS A 84 -14.79 2.97 -5.97
CA LYS A 84 -16.21 3.34 -6.00
C LYS A 84 -17.08 2.15 -6.34
N VAL A 85 -18.35 2.20 -5.89
CA VAL A 85 -19.35 1.19 -6.24
C VAL A 85 -19.63 1.19 -7.74
N ASN A 86 -19.81 2.38 -8.31
CA ASN A 86 -20.04 2.61 -9.73
C ASN A 86 -18.73 3.05 -10.41
N PRO A 87 -18.58 2.87 -11.73
CA PRO A 87 -17.45 3.36 -12.51
C PRO A 87 -17.08 4.83 -12.34
N GLY A 88 -15.81 5.15 -12.65
CA GLY A 88 -15.29 6.50 -12.80
C GLY A 88 -15.06 7.27 -11.50
N GLY A 89 -15.00 8.59 -11.62
CA GLY A 89 -14.66 9.51 -10.53
C GLY A 89 -13.18 9.51 -10.15
N LYS A 90 -12.84 10.27 -9.11
CA LYS A 90 -11.47 10.38 -8.59
C LYS A 90 -11.14 9.18 -7.71
N VAL A 91 -10.70 8.09 -8.33
CA VAL A 91 -10.12 6.91 -7.66
C VAL A 91 -8.69 6.71 -8.17
N PRO A 92 -7.78 6.15 -7.35
CA PRO A 92 -6.43 5.85 -7.81
C PRO A 92 -6.46 4.81 -8.94
N GLU A 93 -5.51 4.91 -9.87
CA GLU A 93 -5.25 3.88 -10.86
C GLU A 93 -4.73 2.63 -10.14
N MET A 94 -5.50 1.55 -10.19
CA MET A 94 -5.14 0.27 -9.59
C MET A 94 -4.66 -0.66 -10.68
N ARG A 95 -3.60 -1.43 -10.41
CA ARG A 95 -3.07 -2.42 -11.34
C ARG A 95 -4.05 -3.55 -11.59
N ASP A 96 -3.99 -4.11 -12.79
CA ASP A 96 -4.73 -5.31 -13.13
C ASP A 96 -4.35 -6.48 -12.22
N THR A 97 -5.31 -7.38 -12.01
CA THR A 97 -5.14 -8.52 -11.11
C THR A 97 -5.46 -9.82 -11.84
N ILE A 98 -5.18 -10.94 -11.20
CA ILE A 98 -5.59 -12.26 -11.67
C ILE A 98 -6.71 -12.74 -10.74
N ILE A 99 -7.81 -13.20 -11.32
CA ILE A 99 -8.92 -13.77 -10.53
C ILE A 99 -8.40 -15.03 -9.83
N PRO A 100 -8.62 -15.19 -8.50
CA PRO A 100 -8.16 -16.37 -7.79
C PRO A 100 -8.66 -17.66 -8.43
N GLN A 101 -7.79 -18.68 -8.49
CA GLN A 101 -8.14 -20.01 -9.00
C GLN A 101 -9.34 -20.64 -8.27
N SER A 102 -9.58 -20.23 -7.03
CA SER A 102 -10.71 -20.64 -6.19
C SER A 102 -12.03 -19.90 -6.49
N ASN A 103 -12.11 -19.11 -7.57
CA ASN A 103 -13.36 -18.43 -7.94
C ASN A 103 -14.46 -19.46 -8.26
N LEU A 104 -15.57 -19.38 -7.53
CA LEU A 104 -16.68 -20.34 -7.60
C LEU A 104 -17.46 -20.32 -8.92
N HIS A 105 -17.24 -19.30 -9.75
CA HIS A 105 -17.96 -19.08 -11.01
C HIS A 105 -17.13 -19.46 -12.23
N GLY A 106 -15.96 -20.09 -12.05
CA GLY A 106 -15.15 -20.62 -13.14
C GLY A 106 -14.23 -19.61 -13.84
N HIS A 107 -14.11 -18.38 -13.32
CA HIS A 107 -13.25 -17.33 -13.88
C HIS A 107 -11.81 -17.36 -13.35
N GLY A 108 -11.39 -18.46 -12.71
CA GLY A 108 -10.09 -18.58 -12.08
C GLY A 108 -8.94 -18.45 -13.08
N GLY A 109 -7.92 -17.65 -12.74
CA GLY A 109 -6.74 -17.43 -13.59
C GLY A 109 -6.91 -16.37 -14.68
N GLU A 110 -8.12 -15.87 -14.92
CA GLU A 110 -8.35 -14.80 -15.89
C GLU A 110 -7.77 -13.46 -15.39
N VAL A 111 -7.23 -12.68 -16.33
CA VAL A 111 -6.78 -11.31 -16.04
C VAL A 111 -8.01 -10.43 -15.84
N GLN A 112 -8.12 -9.84 -14.65
CA GLN A 112 -9.11 -8.84 -14.33
C GLN A 112 -8.52 -7.43 -14.48
N GLN A 113 -8.97 -6.77 -15.54
CA GLN A 113 -8.67 -5.36 -15.81
C GLN A 113 -9.36 -4.46 -14.78
N MET A 114 -8.63 -3.57 -14.11
CA MET A 114 -9.21 -2.67 -13.09
C MET A 114 -9.77 -1.36 -13.66
N SER A 115 -9.42 -1.04 -14.91
CA SER A 115 -9.92 0.12 -15.65
C SER A 115 -10.55 -0.32 -16.96
N PHE A 116 -11.40 0.53 -17.53
CA PHE A 116 -11.87 0.35 -18.89
C PHE A 116 -10.73 0.64 -19.89
N ASN A 117 -10.76 -0.05 -21.03
CA ASN A 117 -9.83 0.25 -22.11
C ASN A 117 -9.97 1.72 -22.52
N LYS A 118 -8.85 2.34 -22.92
CA LYS A 118 -8.80 3.71 -23.43
C LYS A 118 -9.51 3.89 -24.78
N ASN A 119 -9.76 2.80 -25.50
CA ASN A 119 -10.43 2.77 -26.80
C ASN A 119 -11.53 1.68 -26.83
N LEU A 120 -12.67 1.97 -26.22
CA LEU A 120 -13.89 1.18 -26.31
C LEU A 120 -14.66 1.46 -27.61
N PRO A 121 -15.32 0.44 -28.20
CA PRO A 121 -16.24 0.63 -29.33
C PRO A 121 -17.38 1.62 -29.01
N ALA A 122 -17.87 2.32 -30.03
CA ALA A 122 -18.93 3.32 -29.87
C ALA A 122 -20.24 2.74 -29.31
N ASN A 123 -20.55 1.47 -29.61
CA ASN A 123 -21.71 0.74 -29.11
C ASN A 123 -21.47 0.04 -27.76
N HIS A 124 -20.33 0.27 -27.10
CA HIS A 124 -20.02 -0.38 -25.84
C HIS A 124 -20.91 0.16 -24.71
N PRO A 125 -21.51 -0.70 -23.85
CA PRO A 125 -22.40 -0.27 -22.77
C PRO A 125 -21.79 0.73 -21.77
N HIS A 126 -20.46 0.73 -21.68
CA HIS A 126 -19.68 1.60 -20.80
C HIS A 126 -18.81 2.60 -21.56
N LYS A 127 -19.15 2.96 -22.81
CA LYS A 127 -18.37 3.91 -23.62
C LYS A 127 -18.12 5.25 -22.89
N GLN A 128 -19.08 5.73 -22.11
CA GLN A 128 -18.94 6.93 -21.27
C GLN A 128 -17.85 6.84 -20.18
N PHE A 129 -17.37 5.63 -19.86
CA PHE A 129 -16.32 5.38 -18.87
C PHE A 129 -15.00 4.93 -19.50
N GLU A 130 -14.82 5.16 -20.80
CA GLU A 130 -13.58 4.88 -21.52
C GLU A 130 -12.35 5.46 -20.82
N GLY A 131 -11.33 4.61 -20.63
CA GLY A 131 -10.11 4.97 -19.90
C GLY A 131 -10.29 5.25 -18.40
N LEU A 132 -11.50 5.13 -17.86
CA LEU A 132 -11.77 5.37 -16.44
C LEU A 132 -11.72 4.07 -15.62
N PRO A 133 -11.48 4.17 -14.30
CA PRO A 133 -11.51 3.02 -13.42
C PRO A 133 -12.89 2.36 -13.34
N LYS A 134 -12.90 1.02 -13.24
CA LYS A 134 -14.13 0.26 -13.04
C LYS A 134 -14.61 0.39 -11.60
N GLY A 135 -15.93 0.33 -11.42
CA GLY A 135 -16.55 0.25 -10.10
C GLY A 135 -16.61 -1.18 -9.57
N MET A 136 -16.76 -1.33 -8.25
CA MET A 136 -16.93 -2.63 -7.59
C MET A 136 -18.03 -3.47 -8.25
N LYS A 137 -19.12 -2.86 -8.74
CA LYS A 137 -20.20 -3.59 -9.41
C LYS A 137 -19.73 -4.34 -10.66
N ILE A 138 -18.93 -3.67 -11.50
CA ILE A 138 -18.43 -4.24 -12.75
C ILE A 138 -17.41 -5.34 -12.44
N ILE A 139 -16.46 -5.04 -11.54
CA ILE A 139 -15.42 -5.98 -11.10
C ILE A 139 -16.02 -7.26 -10.49
N LEU A 140 -17.11 -7.15 -9.73
CA LEU A 140 -17.80 -8.32 -9.16
C LEU A 140 -18.60 -9.09 -10.22
N ALA A 141 -19.28 -8.38 -11.14
CA ALA A 141 -20.02 -9.02 -12.23
C ALA A 141 -19.11 -9.81 -13.17
N GLU A 142 -17.91 -9.29 -13.49
CA GLU A 142 -16.87 -9.99 -14.26
C GLU A 142 -16.39 -11.27 -13.58
N ARG A 143 -16.52 -11.37 -12.25
CA ARG A 143 -16.19 -12.56 -11.46
C ARG A 143 -17.37 -13.52 -11.28
N GLY A 144 -18.51 -13.25 -11.94
CA GLY A 144 -19.74 -14.04 -11.85
C GLY A 144 -20.68 -13.69 -10.69
N TYR A 145 -20.36 -12.68 -9.88
CA TYR A 145 -21.21 -12.31 -8.74
C TYR A 145 -22.37 -11.39 -9.15
N THR A 146 -23.58 -11.74 -8.74
CA THR A 146 -24.76 -10.89 -8.90
C THR A 146 -24.70 -9.71 -7.94
N THR A 147 -24.70 -8.47 -8.46
CA THR A 147 -24.58 -7.25 -7.66
C THR A 147 -25.92 -6.57 -7.36
N ASN A 148 -27.00 -7.07 -7.96
CA ASN A 148 -28.38 -6.68 -7.69
C ASN A 148 -29.23 -7.96 -7.58
N GLY A 149 -29.70 -8.29 -6.37
CA GLY A 149 -30.59 -9.41 -6.11
C GLY A 149 -31.45 -9.13 -4.87
N ALA A 150 -32.65 -9.74 -4.81
CA ALA A 150 -33.67 -9.68 -3.74
C ALA A 150 -33.30 -8.80 -2.51
N GLY A 151 -33.41 -7.47 -2.64
CA GLY A 151 -33.25 -6.50 -1.54
C GLY A 151 -31.81 -6.05 -1.18
N ASN A 152 -30.76 -6.64 -1.76
CA ASN A 152 -29.37 -6.33 -1.42
C ASN A 152 -28.70 -5.49 -2.52
N ILE A 153 -28.67 -4.17 -2.30
CA ILE A 153 -27.87 -3.23 -3.08
C ILE A 153 -26.41 -3.34 -2.62
N LEU A 154 -25.46 -3.48 -3.54
CA LEU A 154 -24.03 -3.39 -3.21
C LEU A 154 -23.72 -2.02 -2.56
N ARG A 155 -23.33 -2.04 -1.29
CA ARG A 155 -22.90 -0.86 -0.53
C ARG A 155 -21.39 -0.86 -0.41
N GLY A 156 -20.73 0.16 -0.96
CA GLY A 156 -19.28 0.31 -0.83
C GLY A 156 -18.84 0.57 0.62
N GLU A 157 -19.71 1.17 1.43
CA GLU A 157 -19.50 1.35 2.86
C GLU A 157 -20.81 1.15 3.62
N CYS A 158 -20.76 0.34 4.69
CA CYS A 158 -21.92 0.13 5.54
C CYS A 158 -22.12 1.33 6.50
N LYS A 159 -23.35 1.51 7.01
CA LYS A 159 -23.69 2.63 7.91
C LYS A 159 -22.79 2.66 9.16
N GLY A 160 -22.48 1.50 9.74
CA GLY A 160 -21.59 1.39 10.89
C GLY A 160 -20.15 1.81 10.60
N CYS A 161 -19.58 1.36 9.49
CA CYS A 161 -18.23 1.76 9.06
C CYS A 161 -18.15 3.26 8.79
N LYS A 162 -19.17 3.83 8.13
CA LYS A 162 -19.27 5.26 7.87
C LYS A 162 -19.29 6.06 9.18
N ALA A 163 -20.09 5.63 10.16
CA ALA A 163 -20.20 6.27 11.47
C ALA A 163 -18.90 6.21 12.30
N LYS A 164 -18.12 5.13 12.18
CA LYS A 164 -16.80 5.01 12.83
C LYS A 164 -15.77 5.96 12.21
N LYS A 165 -15.78 6.17 10.89
CA LYS A 165 -14.86 7.12 10.23
C LYS A 165 -15.14 8.57 10.56
N SER A 166 -16.41 8.96 10.70
CA SER A 166 -16.77 10.32 11.14
C SER A 166 -16.39 10.60 12.59
N ARG A 167 -16.19 9.55 13.38
CA ARG A 167 -15.65 9.60 14.74
C ARG A 167 -14.17 9.22 14.72
N LYS A 168 -13.31 9.97 14.02
CA LYS A 168 -11.97 10.11 14.60
C LYS A 168 -12.21 10.82 15.92
N PRO A 169 -11.94 10.23 17.10
CA PRO A 169 -11.95 11.03 18.31
C PRO A 169 -11.03 12.21 18.04
N HIS A 170 -11.57 13.42 18.18
CA HIS A 170 -10.68 14.53 18.48
C HIS A 170 -10.00 14.09 19.77
N LEU A 171 -8.67 13.99 19.76
CA LEU A 171 -7.92 13.92 21.01
C LEU A 171 -8.06 15.31 21.64
N ASP A 172 -9.24 15.59 22.19
CA ASP A 172 -9.43 16.68 23.12
C ASP A 172 -8.75 16.22 24.41
N GLY A 173 -7.51 16.67 24.58
CA GLY A 173 -6.68 16.35 25.72
C GLY A 173 -5.42 15.60 25.33
N ALA A 174 -4.39 16.34 24.89
CA ALA A 174 -3.14 16.16 25.59
C ALA A 174 -3.47 16.42 27.07
N SER A 175 -3.44 15.39 27.91
CA SER A 175 -3.61 15.62 29.34
C SER A 175 -2.47 16.55 29.76
N ALA A 176 -2.76 17.47 30.69
CA ALA A 176 -1.80 18.41 31.27
C ALA A 176 -0.66 17.72 32.06
N ASP A 177 -0.50 16.41 31.91
CA ASP A 177 0.44 15.56 32.62
C ASP A 177 1.71 15.29 31.79
N GLU A 178 1.74 15.62 30.49
CA GLU A 178 2.98 15.56 29.68
C GLU A 178 3.77 16.89 29.66
N GLU A 179 3.22 17.99 30.18
CA GLU A 179 3.96 19.27 30.30
C GLU A 179 4.73 19.42 31.62
N THR A 180 4.58 18.50 32.58
CA THR A 180 5.27 18.59 33.88
C THR A 180 6.58 17.82 33.99
N GLU A 181 6.97 17.01 33.00
CA GLU A 181 8.24 16.26 33.05
C GLU A 181 9.44 16.95 32.36
N VAL A 182 9.24 18.12 31.73
CA VAL A 182 10.33 18.90 31.10
C VAL A 182 10.89 20.00 32.02
N ALA A 183 10.30 20.21 33.21
CA ALA A 183 10.69 21.30 34.12
C ALA A 183 11.52 20.87 35.35
N LEU A 184 11.99 19.61 35.43
CA LEU A 184 12.73 19.12 36.61
C LEU A 184 14.09 18.45 36.34
N THR A 185 14.72 18.73 35.20
CA THR A 185 16.13 18.35 34.94
C THR A 185 16.97 19.53 34.47
N THR A 186 16.87 20.66 35.17
CA THR A 186 17.91 21.71 35.17
C THR A 186 18.05 22.29 36.57
N THR A 187 18.93 21.67 37.34
CA THR A 187 19.73 22.30 38.40
C THR A 187 21.10 21.66 38.38
#